data_AF-A0A958PF85-F1
#
_entry.id   AF-A0A958PF85-F1
#
_cell.length_a   1.000
_cell.length_b   1.000
_cell.length_c   1.000
_cell.angle_alpha   90.00
_cell.angle_beta   90.00
_cell.angle_gamma   90.00
#
_symmetry.space_group_name_H-M   'P 1'
#
loop_
_entity.id
_entity.type
_entity.pdbx_description
1 polymer ?
#
loop_
_entity_poly.entity_id
_entity_poly.type
_entity_poly.pdbx_seq_one_letter_code
_entity_poly.pdbx_strand_id
1 'polypeptide(L)'
;MKYAKYVLPTAFILCMCLMPDLAHASVESSLNAIQQKFIGTILPLLAVIGLVIAGFSFLIGNQNARSHLILAIMGAVVGFGAPSIVSFIRGLIQ
;
A
#
# COMPACT_ATOMS: atom_id res chain seq x y z
N MET A 1 -26.80 40.52 -27.81
CA MET A 1 -25.56 39.71 -27.66
C MET A 1 -24.83 39.92 -26.32
N LYS A 2 -25.51 40.28 -25.21
CA LYS A 2 -24.85 40.57 -23.92
C LYS A 2 -24.51 39.30 -23.10
N TYR A 3 -25.27 38.22 -23.28
CA TYR A 3 -25.12 36.97 -22.53
C TYR A 3 -24.04 36.03 -23.08
N ALA A 4 -23.69 36.13 -24.38
CA ALA A 4 -22.68 35.29 -25.01
C ALA A 4 -21.28 35.43 -24.38
N LYS A 5 -20.97 36.60 -23.81
CA LYS A 5 -19.71 36.85 -23.09
C LYS A 5 -19.61 36.11 -21.75
N TYR A 6 -20.73 35.74 -21.14
CA TYR A 6 -20.75 35.02 -19.85
C TYR A 6 -20.91 33.51 -20.01
N VAL A 7 -21.49 33.04 -21.12
CA VAL A 7 -21.66 31.60 -21.40
C VAL A 7 -20.30 30.88 -21.59
N LEU A 8 -19.35 31.55 -22.24
CA LEU A 8 -18.03 31.00 -22.54
C LEU A 8 -17.16 30.76 -21.28
N PRO A 9 -17.04 31.72 -20.32
CA PRO A 9 -16.31 31.46 -19.07
C PRO A 9 -17.02 30.46 -18.16
N THR A 10 -18.37 30.42 -18.12
CA THR A 10 -19.08 29.41 -17.34
C THR A 10 -18.90 27.99 -17.87
N ALA A 11 -18.87 27.81 -19.19
CA ALA A 11 -18.61 26.51 -19.80
C ALA A 11 -17.17 26.04 -19.54
N PHE A 12 -16.20 26.97 -19.51
CA PHE A 12 -14.80 26.67 -19.19
C PHE A 12 -14.61 26.21 -17.74
N ILE A 13 -15.26 26.89 -16.79
CA ILE A 13 -15.23 26.52 -15.36
C ILE A 13 -15.89 25.16 -15.14
N LEU A 14 -17.02 24.88 -15.80
CA LEU A 14 -17.70 23.58 -15.74
C LEU A 14 -16.80 22.45 -16.27
N CYS A 15 -16.10 22.69 -17.39
CA CYS A 15 -15.13 21.74 -17.94
C CYS A 15 -13.97 21.46 -16.96
N MET A 16 -13.44 22.49 -16.29
CA MET A 16 -12.37 22.33 -15.31
C MET A 16 -12.81 21.56 -14.06
N CYS A 17 -14.07 21.68 -13.63
CA CYS A 17 -14.60 20.91 -12.49
C CYS A 17 -14.89 19.44 -12.84
N LEU A 18 -15.26 19.14 -14.09
CA LEU A 18 -15.57 17.77 -14.53
C LEU A 18 -14.34 16.99 -15.03
N MET A 19 -13.28 17.68 -15.47
CA MET A 19 -12.01 17.07 -15.90
C MET A 19 -11.31 16.19 -14.86
N PRO A 20 -11.21 16.52 -13.56
CA PRO A 20 -10.53 15.65 -12.59
C PRO A 20 -11.25 14.32 -12.38
N ASP A 21 -12.58 14.30 -12.51
CA ASP A 21 -13.40 13.10 -12.38
C ASP A 21 -13.19 12.16 -13.60
N LEU A 22 -13.21 12.72 -14.82
CA LEU A 22 -12.91 11.99 -16.06
C LEU A 22 -11.44 11.54 -16.15
N ALA A 23 -10.51 12.29 -15.57
CA ALA A 23 -9.09 11.95 -15.56
C ALA A 23 -8.72 10.90 -14.49
N HIS A 24 -9.68 10.45 -13.66
CA HIS A 24 -9.42 9.57 -12.51
C HIS A 24 -8.22 10.03 -11.68
N ALA A 25 -8.01 11.35 -11.58
CA ALA A 25 -6.89 11.95 -10.86
C ALA A 25 -7.16 11.95 -9.35
N SER A 26 -7.56 10.79 -8.82
CA SER A 26 -7.84 10.58 -7.42
C SER A 26 -6.56 10.21 -6.68
N VAL A 27 -6.25 11.01 -5.66
CA VAL A 27 -5.15 10.73 -4.72
C VAL A 27 -5.37 9.43 -3.95
N GLU A 28 -6.63 9.02 -3.75
CA GLU A 28 -6.98 7.75 -3.12
C GLU A 28 -6.54 6.55 -3.96
N SER A 29 -6.74 6.61 -5.28
CA SER A 29 -6.29 5.58 -6.22
C SER A 29 -4.76 5.46 -6.21
N SER A 30 -4.07 6.60 -6.24
CA SER A 30 -2.61 6.63 -6.15
C SER A 30 -2.09 6.05 -4.83
N LEU A 31 -2.74 6.40 -3.71
CA LEU A 31 -2.36 5.92 -2.38
C LEU A 31 -2.62 4.42 -2.22
N ASN A 32 -3.75 3.93 -2.74
CA ASN A 32 -4.07 2.50 -2.75
C ASN A 32 -3.10 1.73 -3.68
N ALA A 33 -2.76 2.25 -4.86
CA ALA A 33 -1.78 1.64 -5.76
C ALA A 33 -0.39 1.53 -5.12
N ILE A 34 0.04 2.55 -4.37
CA ILE A 34 1.27 2.52 -3.59
C ILE A 34 1.17 1.45 -2.51
N GLN A 35 0.10 1.44 -1.72
CA GLN A 35 -0.12 0.42 -0.67
C GLN A 35 -0.05 -1.00 -1.24
N GLN A 36 -0.68 -1.26 -2.40
CA GLN A 36 -0.65 -2.55 -3.07
C GLN A 36 0.76 -2.95 -3.52
N LYS A 37 1.58 -2.01 -4.02
CA LYS A 37 3.00 -2.30 -4.35
C LYS A 37 3.84 -2.62 -3.11
N PHE A 38 3.60 -1.92 -2.00
CA PHE A 38 4.31 -2.17 -0.76
C PHE A 38 3.96 -3.54 -0.17
N ILE A 39 2.67 -3.88 -0.07
CA ILE A 39 2.21 -5.16 0.48
C ILE A 39 2.47 -6.32 -0.49
N GLY A 40 2.21 -6.12 -1.78
CA GLY A 40 2.25 -7.17 -2.79
C GLY A 40 3.64 -7.47 -3.34
N THR A 41 4.64 -6.61 -3.11
CA THR A 41 5.98 -6.79 -3.69
C THR A 41 7.09 -6.54 -2.68
N ILE A 42 7.12 -5.37 -2.05
CA ILE A 42 8.24 -4.99 -1.18
C ILE A 42 8.29 -5.82 0.10
N LEU A 43 7.15 -5.96 0.78
CA LEU A 43 7.06 -6.71 2.03
C LEU A 43 7.43 -8.20 1.85
N PRO A 44 6.95 -8.92 0.81
CA PRO A 44 7.41 -10.28 0.53
C PRO A 44 8.91 -10.39 0.25
N LEU A 45 9.50 -9.45 -0.49
CA LEU A 45 10.93 -9.48 -0.78
C LEU A 45 11.76 -9.36 0.50
N LEU A 46 11.41 -8.43 1.39
CA LEU A 46 12.08 -8.27 2.68
C LEU A 46 11.93 -9.51 3.58
N ALA A 47 10.75 -10.11 3.59
CA ALA A 47 10.50 -11.34 4.36
C ALA A 47 11.36 -12.51 3.87
N VAL A 48 11.46 -12.71 2.55
CA VAL A 48 12.29 -13.76 1.95
C VAL A 48 13.77 -13.54 2.27
N ILE A 49 14.27 -12.31 2.14
CA ILE A 49 15.66 -11.97 2.47
C ILE A 49 15.96 -12.27 3.94
N GLY A 50 15.09 -11.83 4.86
CA GLY A 50 15.25 -12.10 6.30
C GLY A 50 15.23 -13.59 6.63
N LEU A 51 14.33 -14.36 5.99
CA LEU A 51 14.23 -15.80 6.18
C LEU A 51 15.47 -16.53 5.65
N VAL A 52 15.99 -16.12 4.49
CA VAL A 52 17.20 -16.69 3.89
C VAL A 52 18.42 -16.45 4.78
N ILE A 53 18.59 -15.23 5.29
CA ILE A 53 19.70 -14.89 6.21
C ILE A 53 19.61 -15.71 7.50
N ALA A 54 18.41 -15.84 8.08
CA ALA A 54 18.20 -16.65 9.27
C ALA A 54 18.42 -18.15 9.00
N GLY A 55 17.99 -18.64 7.83
CA GLY A 55 18.21 -20.01 7.37
C GLY A 55 19.69 -20.34 7.20
N PHE A 56 20.45 -19.48 6.52
CA PHE A 56 21.91 -19.64 6.41
C PHE A 56 22.60 -19.62 7.78
N SER A 57 22.19 -18.72 8.67
CA SER A 57 22.73 -18.66 10.03
C SER A 57 22.50 -19.97 10.80
N PHE A 58 21.38 -20.65 10.55
CA PHE A 58 21.04 -21.95 11.14
C PHE A 58 21.87 -23.09 10.57
N LEU A 59 22.08 -23.11 9.25
CA LEU A 59 22.91 -24.11 8.58
C LEU A 59 24.39 -24.04 8.99
N ILE A 60 24.90 -22.84 9.27
CA ILE A 60 26.28 -22.61 9.73
C ILE A 60 26.48 -23.03 11.21
N GLY A 61 25.41 -23.42 11.93
CA GLY A 61 25.51 -23.97 13.28
C GLY A 61 25.69 -22.94 14.40
N ASN A 62 25.32 -21.67 14.16
CA ASN A 62 25.37 -20.64 15.19
C ASN A 62 24.35 -20.96 16.32
N GLN A 63 24.80 -20.91 17.58
CA GLN A 63 24.01 -21.21 18.78
C GLN A 63 22.74 -20.35 18.88
N ASN A 64 22.78 -19.10 18.38
CA ASN A 64 21.65 -18.18 18.40
C ASN A 64 20.76 -18.24 17.15
N ALA A 65 21.08 -19.09 16.16
CA ALA A 65 20.37 -19.11 14.89
C ALA A 65 18.91 -19.55 14.99
N ARG A 66 18.58 -20.44 15.95
CA ARG A 66 17.17 -20.76 16.24
C ARG A 66 16.38 -19.53 16.64
N SER A 67 16.95 -18.67 17.48
CA SER A 67 16.31 -17.42 17.88
C SER A 67 16.09 -16.50 16.68
N HIS A 68 17.10 -16.34 15.81
CA HIS A 68 16.97 -15.53 14.59
C HIS A 68 15.94 -16.08 13.61
N LEU A 69 15.83 -17.40 13.46
CA LEU A 69 14.77 -18.03 12.67
C LEU A 69 13.38 -17.78 13.25
N ILE A 70 13.22 -17.96 14.55
CA ILE A 70 11.94 -17.73 15.23
C ILE A 70 11.54 -16.25 15.07
N LEU A 71 12.47 -15.32 15.27
CA LEU A 71 12.22 -13.89 15.08
C LEU A 71 11.86 -13.54 13.63
N ALA A 72 12.52 -14.14 12.64
CA ALA A 72 12.19 -13.96 11.23
C ALA A 72 10.79 -14.48 10.89
N ILE A 73 10.42 -15.66 11.41
CA ILE A 73 9.07 -16.23 11.23
C ILE A 73 8.01 -15.35 11.90
N MET A 74 8.23 -14.93 13.14
CA MET A 74 7.31 -14.05 13.87
C MET A 74 7.15 -12.70 13.16
N GLY A 75 8.26 -12.11 12.68
CA GLY A 75 8.23 -10.88 11.88
C GLY A 75 7.43 -11.03 10.59
N ALA A 76 7.57 -12.17 9.89
CA ALA A 76 6.77 -12.46 8.69
C ALA A 76 5.28 -12.59 9.02
N VAL A 77 4.91 -13.34 10.07
CA VAL A 77 3.51 -13.50 10.49
C VAL A 77 2.88 -12.15 10.82
N VAL A 78 3.57 -11.30 11.57
CA VAL A 78 3.07 -9.96 11.93
C VAL A 78 3.01 -9.06 10.69
N GLY A 79 4.03 -9.07 9.83
CA GLY A 79 4.08 -8.25 8.61
C GLY A 79 2.93 -8.58 7.65
N PHE A 80 2.73 -9.86 7.33
CA PHE A 80 1.65 -10.31 6.45
C PHE A 80 0.27 -10.28 7.11
N GLY A 81 0.19 -10.37 8.43
CA GLY A 81 -1.07 -10.31 9.20
C GLY A 81 -1.59 -8.89 9.47
N ALA A 82 -0.73 -7.87 9.41
CA ALA A 82 -1.11 -6.48 9.68
C ALA A 82 -2.28 -5.95 8.81
N PRO A 83 -2.35 -6.22 7.48
CA PRO A 83 -3.46 -5.78 6.65
C PRO A 83 -4.82 -6.36 7.08
N SER A 84 -4.84 -7.61 7.57
CA SER A 84 -6.05 -8.27 8.07
C SER A 84 -6.56 -7.62 9.35
N ILE A 85 -5.67 -7.22 10.25
CA ILE A 85 -6.02 -6.52 11.50
C ILE A 85 -6.60 -5.13 11.19
N VAL A 86 -5.97 -4.38 10.29
CA VAL A 86 -6.47 -3.07 9.87
C VAL A 86 -7.85 -3.18 9.22
N SER A 87 -8.04 -4.19 8.38
CA SER A 87 -9.34 -4.46 7.75
C SER A 87 -10.41 -4.81 8.78
N PHE A 88 -10.08 -5.62 9.79
CA PHE A 88 -10.99 -5.98 10.88
C PHE A 88 -11.42 -4.74 11.69
N ILE A 89 -10.47 -3.88 12.07
CA ILE A 89 -10.78 -2.65 12.82
C ILE A 89 -11.67 -1.72 11.98
N ARG A 90 -11.37 -1.53 10.69
CA ARG A 90 -12.20 -0.71 9.80
C ARG A 90 -13.63 -1.25 9.71
N GLY A 91 -13.81 -2.56 9.64
CA GLY A 91 -15.14 -3.20 9.61
C GLY A 91 -15.95 -3.08 10.91
N LEU A 92 -15.31 -2.76 12.04
CA LEU A 92 -16.00 -2.51 13.32
C LEU A 92 -16.42 -1.04 13.50
N ILE A 93 -15.84 -0.12 12.73
CA ILE A 93 -16.08 1.33 12.84
C ILE A 93 -17.07 1.83 11.78
N GLN A 94 -17.35 1.03 10.75
CA GLN A 94 -18.46 1.26 9.82
C GLN A 94 -19.81 0.96 10.48
#